data_AF-A0A645AXG9-F1
#
_entry.id   AF-A0A645AXG9-F1
#
_cell.length_a   1.000
_cell.length_b   1.000
_cell.length_c   1.000
_cell.angle_alpha   90.00
_cell.angle_beta   90.00
_cell.angle_gamma   90.00
#
_symmetry.space_group_name_H-M   'P 1'
#
loop_
_entity.id
_entity.type
_entity.pdbx_description
1 polymer ?
#
loop_
_entity_poly.entity_id
_entity_poly.type
_entity_poly.pdbx_seq_one_letter_code
_entity_poly.pdbx_strand_id
1 'polypeptide(L)'
;MLASYLCENGCTPKRGERRHNDPDEKKREYFEKYDLGKIREIKESEIPYWYPKDRMMHAPEEQECWGVKWRAGTSNFRTVDELFTKRNLWALAAYLETTNKTELFQDFLLFVFTSILFKSSRMMAHNKDGIGRIQKGTYYIPQISHDIHVGKFMQEALGDMLSGYSQITLKKSNLLISSSDSRVLRIPTSSVDYIFTDPPYADTVQYGELNFVWETWLDLDTNWHDDEIIVNAFRDKTEKDWETMMMQAMTECYRVLKPGRCVSLCYHDTSEGTWALVQDIMAQAGFIVEKTDQAVYINSATKTTNQYFSDKVTKRDLVINFRKPKPGEAAAAILLTGDEDKTTFGEKARRIVRDYLGAHPGSTKDRIYDEVVSRMVRKGQMEAHNFDELLRSAAEEVKTPVMKTLFEPEEPNLFGTHEISRWYLKETELVLHDDAENAREEVAAEKIGAFLKDFLGKNPGDEGVHYSNLFEFYIYAVTDKPRRQLTDLLPDYFYTTEKGTWRLPASEEEERAKRDARARGLGRRVKRYLAQLAQGAFIPEQERPSDATLAEWIRHCKRAGLYEQGKLLFEKGGLNPDALSEETMVDVEEDYQVCARMLAREASEPKRRGRRTEE
;
A
#
# COMPACT_ATOMS: atom_id res chain seq x y z
N MET A 1 33.38 -32.84 -6.45
CA MET A 1 34.12 -31.66 -5.94
C MET A 1 35.24 -31.30 -6.91
N LEU A 2 35.41 -30.00 -7.20
CA LEU A 2 36.41 -29.43 -8.10
C LEU A 2 37.26 -28.44 -7.27
N ALA A 3 38.58 -28.58 -7.30
CA ALA A 3 39.50 -27.60 -6.74
C ALA A 3 40.15 -26.83 -7.89
N SER A 4 40.00 -25.49 -7.87
CA SER A 4 40.76 -24.59 -8.72
C SER A 4 41.92 -24.02 -7.90
N TYR A 5 43.13 -24.13 -8.42
CA TYR A 5 44.35 -23.69 -7.73
C TYR A 5 45.16 -22.74 -8.62
N LEU A 6 45.91 -21.83 -7.97
CA LEU A 6 46.81 -20.90 -8.61
C LEU A 6 48.25 -21.23 -8.17
N CYS A 7 49.14 -21.45 -9.13
CA CYS A 7 50.56 -21.59 -8.86
C CYS A 7 51.20 -20.20 -8.69
N GLU A 8 51.77 -19.95 -7.52
CA GLU A 8 52.46 -18.69 -7.22
C GLU A 8 53.89 -18.67 -7.74
N ASN A 9 54.50 -19.84 -7.96
CA ASN A 9 55.90 -20.01 -8.37
C ASN A 9 56.12 -20.09 -9.89
N GLY A 10 55.32 -19.38 -10.69
CA GLY A 10 55.59 -19.19 -12.12
C GLY A 10 55.26 -20.37 -13.05
N CYS A 11 54.32 -21.26 -12.68
CA CYS A 11 53.87 -22.34 -13.57
C CYS A 11 53.11 -21.81 -14.80
N THR A 12 53.17 -22.56 -15.91
CA THR A 12 52.35 -22.32 -17.11
C THR A 12 51.56 -23.59 -17.47
N PRO A 13 50.22 -23.58 -17.45
CA PRO A 13 49.35 -22.47 -17.06
C PRO A 13 49.43 -22.17 -15.55
N LYS A 14 49.28 -20.89 -15.19
CA LYS A 14 49.34 -20.44 -13.79
C LYS A 14 48.17 -20.95 -12.96
N ARG A 15 47.00 -21.10 -13.58
CA ARG A 15 45.80 -21.67 -12.95
C ARG A 15 45.61 -23.10 -13.44
N GLY A 16 45.26 -23.99 -12.52
CA GLY A 16 44.94 -25.38 -12.81
C GLY A 16 43.70 -25.82 -12.05
N GLU A 17 43.20 -26.99 -12.44
CA GLU A 17 42.05 -27.63 -11.81
C GLU A 17 42.33 -29.11 -11.59
N ARG A 18 41.79 -29.63 -10.49
CA ARG A 18 41.71 -31.06 -10.19
C ARG A 18 40.39 -31.42 -9.54
N ARG A 19 39.88 -32.61 -9.86
CA ARG A 19 38.58 -33.11 -9.39
C ARG A 19 38.76 -34.29 -8.45
N HIS A 20 37.78 -34.51 -7.58
CA HIS A 20 37.72 -35.73 -6.76
C HIS A 20 37.73 -37.03 -7.59
N ASN A 21 37.18 -36.97 -8.82
CA ASN A 21 37.12 -38.06 -9.79
C ASN A 21 37.95 -37.74 -11.05
N ASP A 22 39.08 -37.05 -10.88
CA ASP A 22 39.95 -36.69 -12.01
C ASP A 22 40.41 -37.95 -12.76
N PRO A 23 40.39 -37.95 -14.11
CA PRO A 23 40.93 -39.06 -14.90
C PRO A 23 42.44 -39.23 -14.69
N ASP A 24 43.16 -38.14 -14.37
CA ASP A 24 44.59 -38.18 -14.04
C ASP A 24 44.80 -38.67 -12.60
N GLU A 25 45.49 -39.79 -12.45
CA GLU A 25 45.76 -40.43 -11.16
C GLU A 25 46.55 -39.53 -10.21
N LYS A 26 47.53 -38.78 -10.72
CA LYS A 26 48.34 -37.86 -9.92
C LYS A 26 47.53 -36.67 -9.44
N LYS A 27 46.64 -36.14 -10.29
CA LYS A 27 45.72 -35.07 -9.88
C LYS A 27 44.76 -35.53 -8.79
N ARG A 28 44.25 -36.77 -8.89
CA ARG A 28 43.37 -37.38 -7.89
C ARG A 28 44.10 -37.62 -6.57
N GLU A 29 45.33 -38.15 -6.60
CA GLU A 29 46.18 -38.27 -5.42
C GLU A 29 46.42 -36.91 -4.76
N TYR A 30 46.74 -35.89 -5.54
CA TYR A 30 47.00 -34.55 -5.02
C TYR A 30 45.74 -33.89 -4.46
N PHE A 31 44.57 -34.17 -5.03
CA PHE A 31 43.29 -33.71 -4.50
C PHE A 31 43.05 -34.27 -3.09
N GLU A 32 43.28 -35.58 -2.91
CA GLU A 32 43.11 -36.23 -1.61
C GLU A 32 44.16 -35.75 -0.59
N LYS A 33 45.42 -35.67 -1.01
CA LYS A 33 46.56 -35.36 -0.13
C LYS A 33 46.60 -33.89 0.29
N TYR A 34 46.41 -32.96 -0.65
CA TYR A 34 46.61 -31.54 -0.40
C TYR A 34 45.30 -30.78 -0.22
N ASP A 35 44.29 -31.00 -1.07
CA ASP A 35 43.05 -30.23 -0.99
C ASP A 35 42.18 -30.73 0.17
N LEU A 36 41.86 -32.03 0.22
CA LEU A 36 41.13 -32.62 1.35
C LEU A 36 41.99 -32.72 2.61
N GLY A 37 43.28 -32.98 2.47
CA GLY A 37 44.24 -32.96 3.58
C GLY A 37 44.22 -31.64 4.32
N LYS A 38 44.27 -30.49 3.60
CA LYS A 38 44.20 -29.18 4.23
C LYS A 38 42.86 -28.91 4.91
N ILE A 39 41.76 -29.40 4.34
CA ILE A 39 40.44 -29.29 4.98
C ILE A 39 40.40 -30.08 6.30
N ARG A 40 40.97 -31.29 6.34
CA ARG A 40 41.08 -32.09 7.56
C ARG A 40 41.94 -31.39 8.61
N GLU A 41 43.11 -30.89 8.21
CA GLU A 41 44.00 -30.11 9.08
C GLU A 41 43.26 -28.92 9.73
N ILE A 42 42.52 -28.14 8.94
CA ILE A 42 41.73 -27.01 9.47
C ILE A 42 40.62 -27.53 10.42
N LYS A 43 39.91 -28.61 10.05
CA LYS A 43 38.87 -29.22 10.87
C LYS A 43 39.36 -29.74 12.21
N GLU A 44 40.63 -30.12 12.32
CA GLU A 44 41.25 -30.63 13.55
C GLU A 44 41.90 -29.51 14.37
N SER A 45 42.44 -28.48 13.72
CA SER A 45 43.18 -27.41 14.39
C SER A 45 42.29 -26.51 15.26
N GLU A 46 42.76 -26.03 16.40
CA GLU A 46 42.01 -25.10 17.25
C GLU A 46 42.09 -23.65 16.74
N ILE A 47 40.97 -22.93 16.77
CA ILE A 47 40.93 -21.52 16.40
C ILE A 47 41.53 -20.71 17.58
N PRO A 48 42.64 -19.96 17.37
CA PRO A 48 43.36 -19.26 18.44
C PRO A 48 42.74 -17.90 18.81
N TYR A 49 41.55 -17.61 18.30
CA TYR A 49 40.83 -16.34 18.46
C TYR A 49 39.46 -16.62 19.08
N TRP A 50 38.90 -15.63 19.77
CA TRP A 50 37.56 -15.74 20.31
C TRP A 50 36.50 -15.72 19.20
N TYR A 51 35.45 -16.53 19.38
CA TYR A 51 34.25 -16.55 18.55
C TYR A 51 33.06 -17.02 19.41
N PRO A 52 31.83 -16.61 19.09
CA PRO A 52 30.65 -16.93 19.89
C PRO A 52 30.31 -18.42 19.79
N LYS A 53 30.10 -19.06 20.95
CA LYS A 53 29.67 -20.46 21.09
C LYS A 53 28.32 -20.57 21.80
N ASP A 54 27.70 -19.43 22.02
CA ASP A 54 26.46 -19.29 22.75
C ASP A 54 25.36 -20.07 22.05
N ARG A 55 24.52 -20.72 22.86
CA ARG A 55 23.30 -21.33 22.35
C ARG A 55 22.40 -20.20 21.84
N MET A 56 21.75 -20.44 20.70
CA MET A 56 20.82 -19.47 20.13
C MET A 56 19.77 -19.06 21.15
N MET A 57 19.55 -17.75 21.30
CA MET A 57 18.63 -17.16 22.29
C MET A 57 18.89 -17.58 23.73
N HIS A 58 20.10 -18.04 24.05
CA HIS A 58 20.46 -18.64 25.34
C HIS A 58 19.52 -19.79 25.75
N ALA A 59 18.95 -20.49 24.75
CA ALA A 59 17.98 -21.55 24.99
C ALA A 59 18.58 -22.68 25.86
N PRO A 60 17.82 -23.27 26.81
CA PRO A 60 18.27 -24.38 27.64
C PRO A 60 18.81 -25.57 26.83
N GLU A 61 19.66 -26.39 27.43
CA GLU A 61 20.30 -27.52 26.73
C GLU A 61 19.27 -28.56 26.23
N GLU A 62 18.22 -28.76 27.00
CA GLU A 62 17.12 -29.70 26.79
C GLU A 62 16.16 -29.21 25.70
N GLN A 63 16.18 -27.91 25.39
CA GLN A 63 15.30 -27.31 24.41
C GLN A 63 15.88 -27.44 23.00
N GLU A 64 15.15 -28.15 22.13
CA GLU A 64 15.55 -28.31 20.75
C GLU A 64 15.32 -27.02 19.93
N CYS A 65 14.11 -26.47 20.02
CA CYS A 65 13.68 -25.29 19.28
C CYS A 65 14.05 -24.02 20.03
N TRP A 66 15.07 -23.27 19.60
CA TRP A 66 15.50 -22.06 20.30
C TRP A 66 14.61 -20.83 20.07
N GLY A 67 13.58 -20.91 19.22
CA GLY A 67 12.68 -19.77 18.97
C GLY A 67 11.74 -19.96 17.78
N VAL A 68 10.96 -18.92 17.49
CA VAL A 68 9.95 -18.87 16.43
C VAL A 68 10.57 -19.06 15.04
N LYS A 69 11.81 -18.65 14.81
CA LYS A 69 12.53 -18.81 13.53
C LYS A 69 13.29 -20.13 13.41
N TRP A 70 13.26 -20.98 14.44
CA TRP A 70 13.82 -22.33 14.35
C TRP A 70 12.97 -23.22 13.43
N ARG A 71 13.63 -24.02 12.58
CA ARG A 71 12.99 -24.99 11.70
C ARG A 71 13.88 -26.23 11.59
N ALA A 72 13.32 -27.40 11.88
CA ALA A 72 14.05 -28.68 11.92
C ALA A 72 14.89 -28.98 10.65
N GLY A 73 14.40 -28.56 9.47
CA GLY A 73 15.07 -28.83 8.19
C GLY A 73 16.02 -27.73 7.71
N THR A 74 15.85 -26.48 8.15
CA THR A 74 16.50 -25.32 7.51
C THR A 74 17.17 -24.36 8.48
N SER A 75 16.88 -24.42 9.77
CA SER A 75 17.47 -23.54 10.80
C SER A 75 17.89 -24.33 12.05
N ASN A 76 18.26 -25.61 11.88
CA ASN A 76 18.50 -26.56 12.97
C ASN A 76 19.95 -26.55 13.49
N PHE A 77 20.48 -25.38 13.78
CA PHE A 77 21.75 -25.19 14.48
C PHE A 77 21.47 -24.78 15.93
N ARG A 78 22.30 -25.21 16.88
CA ARG A 78 22.10 -24.98 18.31
C ARG A 78 22.89 -23.77 18.81
N THR A 79 24.09 -23.61 18.31
CA THR A 79 25.00 -22.53 18.74
C THR A 79 25.35 -21.62 17.56
N VAL A 80 25.74 -20.39 17.86
CA VAL A 80 26.04 -19.38 16.84
C VAL A 80 27.15 -19.84 15.89
N ASP A 81 28.18 -20.55 16.38
CA ASP A 81 29.30 -21.02 15.57
C ASP A 81 28.92 -22.08 14.53
N GLU A 82 27.91 -22.91 14.80
CA GLU A 82 27.42 -23.93 13.86
C GLU A 82 26.83 -23.33 12.56
N LEU A 83 26.45 -22.06 12.59
CA LEU A 83 25.97 -21.31 11.43
C LEU A 83 27.09 -21.07 10.40
N PHE A 84 28.36 -21.21 10.80
CA PHE A 84 29.52 -20.91 9.97
C PHE A 84 30.33 -22.17 9.67
N THR A 85 31.12 -22.12 8.59
CA THR A 85 32.14 -23.15 8.37
C THR A 85 33.34 -22.85 9.26
N LYS A 86 34.09 -23.87 9.69
CA LYS A 86 35.28 -23.67 10.53
C LYS A 86 36.31 -22.73 9.90
N ARG A 87 36.43 -22.72 8.57
CA ARG A 87 37.29 -21.79 7.82
C ARG A 87 36.81 -20.34 7.95
N ASN A 88 35.51 -20.11 7.79
CA ASN A 88 34.96 -18.76 7.91
C ASN A 88 35.00 -18.28 9.35
N LEU A 89 34.71 -19.15 10.33
CA LEU A 89 34.91 -18.83 11.75
C LEU A 89 36.33 -18.36 12.03
N TRP A 90 37.33 -19.10 11.53
CA TRP A 90 38.72 -18.74 11.71
C TRP A 90 39.05 -17.33 11.20
N ALA A 91 38.60 -17.04 9.99
CA ALA A 91 38.84 -15.75 9.36
C ALA A 91 38.07 -14.63 10.07
N LEU A 92 36.79 -14.83 10.37
CA LEU A 92 35.94 -13.85 11.07
C LEU A 92 36.49 -13.54 12.47
N ALA A 93 36.86 -14.57 13.23
CA ALA A 93 37.44 -14.42 14.56
C ALA A 93 38.78 -13.65 14.50
N ALA A 94 39.64 -13.95 13.52
CA ALA A 94 40.88 -13.21 13.32
C ALA A 94 40.64 -11.73 12.95
N TYR A 95 39.64 -11.46 12.10
CA TYR A 95 39.25 -10.10 11.74
C TYR A 95 38.73 -9.33 12.94
N LEU A 96 37.80 -9.91 13.70
CA LEU A 96 37.22 -9.26 14.89
C LEU A 96 38.30 -8.96 15.93
N GLU A 97 39.18 -9.92 16.22
CA GLU A 97 40.32 -9.72 17.14
C GLU A 97 41.20 -8.55 16.70
N THR A 98 41.48 -8.44 15.39
CA THR A 98 42.28 -7.36 14.84
C THR A 98 41.55 -6.01 14.92
N THR A 99 40.26 -6.00 14.60
CA THR A 99 39.40 -4.81 14.72
C THR A 99 39.32 -4.33 16.16
N ASN A 100 39.15 -5.23 17.13
CA ASN A 100 39.08 -4.89 18.56
C ASN A 100 40.39 -4.33 19.11
N LYS A 101 41.53 -4.64 18.49
CA LYS A 101 42.84 -4.06 18.82
C LYS A 101 43.12 -2.73 18.12
N THR A 102 42.26 -2.31 17.19
CA THR A 102 42.45 -1.09 16.41
C THR A 102 41.72 0.07 17.08
N GLU A 103 42.46 1.07 17.58
CA GLU A 103 41.84 2.24 18.23
C GLU A 103 41.16 3.18 17.22
N LEU A 104 41.75 3.34 16.03
CA LEU A 104 41.26 4.27 15.01
C LEU A 104 40.30 3.55 14.05
N PHE A 105 39.12 4.15 13.81
CA PHE A 105 38.10 3.59 12.90
C PHE A 105 37.49 2.26 13.36
N GLN A 106 37.58 1.89 14.64
CA GLN A 106 37.02 0.64 15.16
C GLN A 106 35.55 0.46 14.77
N ASP A 107 34.70 1.45 15.05
CA ASP A 107 33.26 1.41 14.73
C ASP A 107 33.00 1.21 13.23
N PHE A 108 33.80 1.85 12.38
CA PHE A 108 33.70 1.69 10.94
C PHE A 108 34.08 0.28 10.50
N LEU A 109 35.15 -0.29 11.07
CA LEU A 109 35.56 -1.67 10.79
C LEU A 109 34.55 -2.69 11.32
N LEU A 110 33.95 -2.46 12.50
CA LEU A 110 32.85 -3.28 13.04
C LEU A 110 31.61 -3.19 12.13
N PHE A 111 31.30 -2.02 11.59
CA PHE A 111 30.23 -1.86 10.61
C PHE A 111 30.49 -2.63 9.31
N VAL A 112 31.74 -2.62 8.80
CA VAL A 112 32.12 -3.47 7.65
C VAL A 112 32.00 -4.96 8.01
N PHE A 113 32.52 -5.36 9.17
CA PHE A 113 32.48 -6.74 9.66
C PHE A 113 31.05 -7.30 9.74
N THR A 114 30.15 -6.57 10.39
CA THR A 114 28.73 -6.94 10.54
C THR A 114 28.00 -7.07 9.20
N SER A 115 28.38 -6.26 8.20
CA SER A 115 27.77 -6.29 6.85
C SER A 115 28.05 -7.57 6.07
N ILE A 116 29.14 -8.28 6.38
CA ILE A 116 29.52 -9.52 5.69
C ILE A 116 29.20 -10.78 6.51
N LEU A 117 28.80 -10.64 7.77
CA LEU A 117 28.71 -11.74 8.72
C LEU A 117 27.78 -12.86 8.21
N PHE A 118 26.53 -12.56 7.93
CA PHE A 118 25.59 -13.57 7.39
C PHE A 118 25.96 -14.05 5.99
N LYS A 119 26.57 -13.21 5.16
CA LYS A 119 27.09 -13.61 3.84
C LYS A 119 28.25 -14.60 3.97
N SER A 120 28.99 -14.54 5.09
CA SER A 120 30.09 -15.44 5.45
C SER A 120 29.64 -16.73 6.13
N SER A 121 28.33 -16.90 6.32
CA SER A 121 27.76 -18.06 6.97
C SER A 121 27.31 -19.12 5.97
N ARG A 122 26.87 -20.27 6.48
CA ARG A 122 26.25 -21.35 5.69
C ARG A 122 24.93 -20.94 5.05
N MET A 123 24.37 -19.78 5.40
CA MET A 123 23.15 -19.23 4.78
C MET A 123 23.34 -18.76 3.34
N MET A 124 24.58 -18.64 2.87
CA MET A 124 24.87 -18.16 1.51
C MET A 124 24.48 -19.21 0.47
N ALA A 125 23.27 -19.13 -0.08
CA ALA A 125 22.73 -20.13 -0.98
C ALA A 125 23.34 -20.08 -2.37
N HIS A 126 23.60 -21.26 -2.93
CA HIS A 126 23.97 -21.40 -4.34
C HIS A 126 22.73 -21.24 -5.23
N ASN A 127 22.79 -20.27 -6.14
CA ASN A 127 21.76 -20.04 -7.15
C ASN A 127 22.25 -20.47 -8.54
N LYS A 128 21.31 -20.71 -9.46
CA LYS A 128 21.59 -21.17 -10.83
C LYS A 128 22.49 -20.23 -11.64
N ASP A 129 22.48 -18.94 -11.30
CA ASP A 129 23.33 -17.91 -11.91
C ASP A 129 24.74 -17.87 -11.33
N GLY A 130 25.06 -18.76 -10.38
CA GLY A 130 26.35 -18.80 -9.69
C GLY A 130 26.55 -17.69 -8.65
N ILE A 131 25.55 -16.83 -8.42
CA ILE A 131 25.64 -15.73 -7.46
C ILE A 131 25.08 -16.19 -6.11
N GLY A 132 25.91 -16.10 -5.06
CA GLY A 132 25.50 -16.40 -3.69
C GLY A 132 24.49 -15.38 -3.16
N ARG A 133 23.39 -15.84 -2.54
CA ARG A 133 22.41 -14.96 -1.87
C ARG A 133 21.89 -15.57 -0.57
N ILE A 134 21.61 -14.72 0.41
CA ILE A 134 20.95 -15.10 1.66
C ILE A 134 19.44 -14.83 1.57
N GLN A 135 18.63 -15.65 2.22
CA GLN A 135 17.21 -15.36 2.41
C GLN A 135 17.03 -14.39 3.59
N LYS A 136 16.32 -13.28 3.37
CA LYS A 136 16.09 -12.26 4.40
C LYS A 136 14.97 -12.69 5.36
N GLY A 137 15.02 -12.20 6.60
CA GLY A 137 13.96 -12.38 7.60
C GLY A 137 13.88 -13.78 8.23
N THR A 138 14.87 -14.64 7.99
CA THR A 138 14.94 -16.00 8.53
C THR A 138 16.38 -16.54 8.51
N TYR A 139 16.68 -17.51 9.37
CA TYR A 139 17.94 -18.26 9.32
C TYR A 139 17.84 -19.49 8.41
N TYR A 140 17.81 -19.27 7.10
CA TYR A 140 17.73 -20.37 6.14
C TYR A 140 19.13 -20.91 5.78
N ILE A 141 19.40 -22.16 6.15
CA ILE A 141 20.54 -22.95 5.72
C ILE A 141 20.12 -23.81 4.51
N PRO A 142 20.58 -23.47 3.28
CA PRO A 142 20.30 -24.23 2.08
C PRO A 142 21.04 -25.58 2.07
N GLN A 143 20.54 -26.52 1.28
CA GLN A 143 21.23 -27.79 1.02
C GLN A 143 22.59 -27.60 0.34
N ILE A 144 22.71 -26.56 -0.50
CA ILE A 144 23.95 -26.20 -1.19
C ILE A 144 24.28 -24.74 -0.85
N SER A 145 25.30 -24.56 -0.02
CA SER A 145 25.83 -23.25 0.38
C SER A 145 27.15 -22.94 -0.33
N HIS A 146 27.43 -21.66 -0.56
CA HIS A 146 28.76 -21.16 -0.93
C HIS A 146 29.58 -20.98 0.33
N ASP A 147 30.74 -21.65 0.39
CA ASP A 147 31.76 -21.32 1.38
C ASP A 147 32.61 -20.17 0.82
N ILE A 148 32.37 -18.96 1.31
CA ILE A 148 32.96 -17.75 0.72
C ILE A 148 34.34 -17.44 1.28
N HIS A 149 35.16 -16.71 0.51
CA HIS A 149 36.43 -16.20 1.00
C HIS A 149 36.21 -14.90 1.80
N VAL A 150 36.13 -15.01 3.13
CA VAL A 150 35.84 -13.89 4.05
C VAL A 150 36.69 -12.65 3.77
N GLY A 151 38.01 -12.80 3.58
CA GLY A 151 38.89 -11.65 3.33
C GLY A 151 38.61 -10.90 2.01
N LYS A 152 38.06 -11.58 1.00
CA LYS A 152 37.68 -10.95 -0.27
C LYS A 152 36.40 -10.14 -0.07
N PHE A 153 35.44 -10.71 0.65
CA PHE A 153 34.20 -10.01 1.02
C PHE A 153 34.47 -8.81 1.91
N MET A 154 35.40 -8.90 2.87
CA MET A 154 35.84 -7.75 3.67
C MET A 154 36.41 -6.63 2.79
N GLN A 155 37.25 -6.96 1.80
CA GLN A 155 37.83 -5.98 0.87
C GLN A 155 36.75 -5.31 0.02
N GLU A 156 35.82 -6.08 -0.54
CA GLU A 156 34.70 -5.57 -1.34
C GLU A 156 33.81 -4.65 -0.48
N ALA A 157 33.38 -5.12 0.70
CA ALA A 157 32.55 -4.35 1.62
C ALA A 157 33.25 -3.06 2.08
N LEU A 158 34.55 -3.12 2.38
CA LEU A 158 35.34 -1.93 2.71
C LEU A 158 35.35 -0.93 1.56
N GLY A 159 35.56 -1.38 0.32
CA GLY A 159 35.53 -0.54 -0.88
C GLY A 159 34.18 0.15 -1.10
N ASP A 160 33.09 -0.60 -0.93
CA ASP A 160 31.72 -0.08 -1.01
C ASP A 160 31.45 0.96 0.08
N MET A 161 31.88 0.70 1.32
CA MET A 161 31.71 1.64 2.43
C MET A 161 32.54 2.92 2.22
N LEU A 162 33.81 2.82 1.81
CA LEU A 162 34.62 3.99 1.49
C LEU A 162 33.99 4.84 0.39
N SER A 163 33.47 4.20 -0.65
CA SER A 163 32.72 4.85 -1.73
C SER A 163 31.48 5.58 -1.18
N GLY A 164 30.71 4.93 -0.30
CA GLY A 164 29.55 5.54 0.37
C GLY A 164 29.93 6.75 1.22
N TYR A 165 30.92 6.61 2.10
CA TYR A 165 31.37 7.70 2.99
C TYR A 165 31.92 8.90 2.21
N SER A 166 32.60 8.67 1.09
CA SER A 166 33.09 9.76 0.22
C SER A 166 31.97 10.60 -0.41
N GLN A 167 30.75 10.07 -0.52
CA GLN A 167 29.59 10.78 -1.04
C GLN A 167 28.82 11.55 0.06
N ILE A 168 29.10 11.30 1.33
CA ILE A 168 28.45 12.00 2.44
C ILE A 168 29.01 13.43 2.51
N THR A 169 28.20 14.41 2.08
CA THR A 169 28.56 15.84 2.04
C THR A 169 28.10 16.62 3.27
N LEU A 170 27.54 15.94 4.27
CA LEU A 170 27.01 16.56 5.48
C LEU A 170 28.13 17.02 6.42
N LYS A 171 28.36 18.34 6.46
CA LYS A 171 29.34 18.96 7.37
C LYS A 171 28.82 19.12 8.81
N LYS A 172 27.51 19.31 8.97
CA LYS A 172 26.83 19.43 10.26
C LYS A 172 25.33 19.18 10.09
N SER A 173 24.74 18.38 10.96
CA SER A 173 23.29 18.19 11.07
C SER A 173 22.88 18.36 12.54
N ASN A 174 21.73 18.99 12.78
CA ASN A 174 21.10 18.98 14.10
C ASN A 174 20.34 17.67 14.26
N LEU A 175 21.08 16.57 14.38
CA LEU A 175 20.56 15.21 14.45
C LEU A 175 20.86 14.62 15.83
N LEU A 176 19.84 14.02 16.44
CA LEU A 176 19.98 13.19 17.63
C LEU A 176 19.54 11.78 17.26
N ILE A 177 20.40 10.81 17.53
CA ILE A 177 20.12 9.39 17.34
C ILE A 177 20.09 8.75 18.73
N SER A 178 19.09 7.91 18.97
CA SER A 178 18.99 7.14 20.21
C SER A 178 18.40 5.76 19.92
N SER A 179 18.98 4.74 20.54
CA SER A 179 18.49 3.35 20.55
C SER A 179 17.81 3.02 21.88
N SER A 180 17.10 4.00 22.48
CA SER A 180 16.41 3.81 23.75
C SER A 180 15.05 3.16 23.56
N ASP A 181 14.52 2.59 24.64
CA ASP A 181 13.16 2.09 24.73
C ASP A 181 12.13 3.22 24.48
N SER A 182 11.23 3.02 23.52
CA SER A 182 10.18 3.98 23.17
C SER A 182 9.10 4.13 24.24
N ARG A 183 9.02 3.19 25.20
CA ARG A 183 8.17 3.28 26.38
C ARG A 183 8.70 4.31 27.40
N VAL A 184 9.99 4.67 27.31
CA VAL A 184 10.66 5.62 28.22
C VAL A 184 11.59 6.55 27.44
N LEU A 185 11.04 7.62 26.89
CA LEU A 185 11.78 8.60 26.10
C LEU A 185 12.43 9.64 27.02
N ARG A 186 13.75 9.81 26.92
CA ARG A 186 14.51 10.89 27.58
C ARG A 186 14.31 12.25 26.91
N ILE A 187 13.06 12.58 26.60
CA ILE A 187 12.62 13.79 25.92
C ILE A 187 11.62 14.51 26.83
N PRO A 188 11.72 15.85 27.01
CA PRO A 188 10.78 16.59 27.84
C PRO A 188 9.33 16.46 27.37
N THR A 189 8.39 16.62 28.31
CA THR A 189 6.96 16.63 28.00
C THR A 189 6.62 17.81 27.08
N SER A 190 5.76 17.60 26.09
CA SER A 190 5.31 18.63 25.14
C SER A 190 6.46 19.41 24.46
N SER A 191 7.54 18.73 24.06
CA SER A 191 8.67 19.35 23.35
C SER A 191 8.73 18.99 21.86
N VAL A 192 8.03 17.95 21.43
CA VAL A 192 8.05 17.46 20.04
C VAL A 192 6.90 18.08 19.23
N ASP A 193 7.22 18.58 18.03
CA ASP A 193 6.22 19.19 17.13
C ASP A 193 5.51 18.20 16.21
N TYR A 194 6.11 17.04 15.95
CA TYR A 194 5.56 16.01 15.08
C TYR A 194 6.24 14.67 15.35
N ILE A 195 5.47 13.59 15.29
CA ILE A 195 5.99 12.23 15.42
C ILE A 195 5.62 11.46 14.15
N PHE A 196 6.59 10.77 13.58
CA PHE A 196 6.37 9.79 12.51
C PHE A 196 6.90 8.47 13.02
N THR A 197 6.05 7.44 13.08
CA THR A 197 6.40 6.17 13.73
C THR A 197 5.89 4.97 12.93
N ASP A 198 6.64 3.89 12.99
CA ASP A 198 6.42 2.60 12.35
C ASP A 198 6.67 1.51 13.41
N PRO A 199 5.68 1.26 14.29
CA PRO A 199 5.83 0.28 15.36
C PRO A 199 5.71 -1.15 14.83
N PRO A 200 6.19 -2.14 15.60
CA PRO A 200 6.17 -3.51 15.17
C PRO A 200 4.76 -4.13 15.08
N TYR A 201 4.60 -5.03 14.10
CA TYR A 201 3.34 -5.72 13.76
C TYR A 201 3.25 -7.08 14.44
N ALA A 202 2.71 -7.12 15.66
CA ALA A 202 2.49 -8.34 16.44
C ALA A 202 3.69 -9.32 16.38
N ASP A 203 3.56 -10.45 15.69
CA ASP A 203 4.59 -11.50 15.54
C ASP A 203 5.32 -11.50 14.18
N THR A 204 5.02 -10.54 13.30
CA THR A 204 5.43 -10.54 11.88
C THR A 204 6.94 -10.66 11.69
N VAL A 205 7.72 -9.90 12.46
CA VAL A 205 9.18 -9.91 12.43
C VAL A 205 9.72 -10.15 13.84
N GLN A 206 10.56 -11.16 13.98
CA GLN A 206 11.17 -11.55 15.26
C GLN A 206 12.55 -10.89 15.37
N TYR A 207 12.61 -9.61 15.74
CA TYR A 207 13.85 -8.82 15.68
C TYR A 207 14.91 -9.34 16.65
N GLY A 208 14.55 -9.64 17.91
CA GLY A 208 15.47 -10.24 18.89
C GLY A 208 16.12 -11.51 18.37
N GLU A 209 15.31 -12.45 17.86
CA GLU A 209 15.84 -13.70 17.28
C GLU A 209 16.76 -13.44 16.09
N LEU A 210 16.40 -12.53 15.18
CA LEU A 210 17.18 -12.24 13.97
C LEU A 210 18.46 -11.42 14.25
N ASN A 211 18.49 -10.66 15.34
CA ASN A 211 19.64 -9.87 15.76
C ASN A 211 20.65 -10.66 16.60
N PHE A 212 20.20 -11.73 17.26
CA PHE A 212 20.99 -12.51 18.23
C PHE A 212 22.41 -12.84 17.76
N VAL A 213 22.57 -13.27 16.51
CA VAL A 213 23.90 -13.61 15.96
C VAL A 213 24.82 -12.39 15.92
N TRP A 214 24.34 -11.21 15.49
CA TRP A 214 25.16 -10.00 15.52
C TRP A 214 25.48 -9.58 16.95
N GLU A 215 24.50 -9.63 17.84
CA GLU A 215 24.66 -9.25 19.25
C GLU A 215 25.72 -10.11 19.92
N THR A 216 25.67 -11.42 19.71
CA THR A 216 26.65 -12.35 20.27
C THR A 216 28.05 -12.10 19.69
N TRP A 217 28.18 -11.89 18.37
CA TRP A 217 29.49 -11.59 17.76
C TRP A 217 30.10 -10.26 18.22
N LEU A 218 29.27 -9.30 18.61
CA LEU A 218 29.69 -7.97 19.07
C LEU A 218 29.77 -7.86 20.60
N ASP A 219 29.50 -8.94 21.33
CA ASP A 219 29.44 -8.96 22.79
C ASP A 219 28.46 -7.90 23.36
N LEU A 220 27.29 -7.77 22.72
CA LEU A 220 26.24 -6.84 23.13
C LEU A 220 25.31 -7.46 24.18
N ASP A 221 24.77 -6.60 25.03
CA ASP A 221 23.74 -6.98 26.00
C ASP A 221 22.49 -7.53 25.29
N THR A 222 22.05 -8.72 25.70
CA THR A 222 20.89 -9.43 25.13
C THR A 222 19.69 -9.42 26.08
N ASN A 223 19.81 -8.85 27.29
CA ASN A 223 18.72 -8.82 28.26
C ASN A 223 17.48 -8.03 27.77
N TRP A 224 17.64 -7.15 26.79
CA TRP A 224 16.53 -6.41 26.20
C TRP A 224 15.52 -7.31 25.47
N HIS A 225 15.87 -8.58 25.16
CA HIS A 225 14.94 -9.54 24.55
C HIS A 225 13.68 -9.73 25.38
N ASP A 226 13.75 -9.59 26.70
CA ASP A 226 12.61 -9.67 27.61
C ASP A 226 11.72 -8.41 27.54
N ASP A 227 12.27 -7.30 27.08
CA ASP A 227 11.60 -6.01 26.89
C ASP A 227 11.10 -5.76 25.45
N GLU A 228 11.35 -6.68 24.53
CA GLU A 228 10.87 -6.58 23.15
C GLU A 228 9.33 -6.61 23.04
N ILE A 229 8.74 -5.70 22.26
CA ILE A 229 7.27 -5.58 22.11
C ILE A 229 6.66 -6.71 21.23
N ILE A 230 7.49 -7.51 20.55
CA ILE A 230 7.07 -8.55 19.60
C ILE A 230 6.39 -9.76 20.28
N VAL A 231 5.27 -10.21 19.71
CA VAL A 231 4.61 -11.46 20.11
C VAL A 231 5.51 -12.65 19.80
N ASN A 232 5.77 -13.48 20.80
CA ASN A 232 6.70 -14.60 20.71
C ASN A 232 6.30 -15.71 21.68
N ALA A 233 5.84 -16.83 21.12
CA ALA A 233 5.36 -17.97 21.90
C ALA A 233 6.46 -18.72 22.69
N PHE A 234 7.74 -18.57 22.34
CA PHE A 234 8.86 -19.21 23.04
C PHE A 234 9.39 -18.39 24.22
N ARG A 235 9.05 -17.11 24.28
CA ARG A 235 9.39 -16.19 25.37
C ARG A 235 8.15 -15.73 26.14
N ASP A 236 7.06 -16.49 26.03
CA ASP A 236 5.77 -16.22 26.69
C ASP A 236 5.22 -14.80 26.45
N LYS A 237 5.46 -14.23 25.26
CA LYS A 237 4.96 -12.91 24.86
C LYS A 237 3.70 -13.06 24.03
N THR A 238 2.58 -12.64 24.60
CA THR A 238 1.24 -12.75 24.00
C THR A 238 0.83 -11.47 23.29
N GLU A 239 -0.26 -11.53 22.51
CA GLU A 239 -0.87 -10.34 21.90
C GLU A 239 -1.29 -9.29 22.95
N LYS A 240 -1.67 -9.74 24.16
CA LYS A 240 -2.00 -8.84 25.27
C LYS A 240 -0.77 -8.09 25.80
N ASP A 241 0.38 -8.75 25.83
CA ASP A 241 1.64 -8.10 26.20
C ASP A 241 2.04 -7.08 25.14
N TRP A 242 1.92 -7.44 23.85
CA TRP A 242 2.10 -6.51 22.74
C TRP A 242 1.18 -5.28 22.87
N GLU A 243 -0.13 -5.47 23.12
CA GLU A 243 -1.09 -4.38 23.31
C GLU A 243 -0.68 -3.47 24.48
N THR A 244 -0.31 -4.06 25.62
CA THR A 244 0.10 -3.33 26.82
C THR A 244 1.37 -2.51 26.60
N MET A 245 2.38 -3.10 25.95
CA MET A 245 3.65 -2.43 25.70
C MET A 245 3.53 -1.37 24.59
N MET A 246 2.72 -1.63 23.56
CA MET A 246 2.35 -0.65 22.54
C MET A 246 1.62 0.54 23.16
N MET A 247 0.70 0.32 24.09
CA MET A 247 0.03 1.38 24.87
C MET A 247 1.03 2.25 25.62
N GLN A 248 2.00 1.64 26.29
CA GLN A 248 3.06 2.36 27.02
C GLN A 248 3.87 3.24 26.07
N ALA A 249 4.30 2.71 24.92
CA ALA A 249 5.02 3.47 23.90
C ALA A 249 4.19 4.64 23.34
N MET A 250 2.91 4.42 23.01
CA MET A 250 2.03 5.47 22.50
C MET A 250 1.70 6.53 23.55
N THR A 251 1.56 6.13 24.82
CA THR A 251 1.40 7.07 25.95
C THR A 251 2.63 7.96 26.11
N GLU A 252 3.82 7.40 25.92
CA GLU A 252 5.06 8.15 25.96
C GLU A 252 5.19 9.11 24.77
N CYS A 253 4.80 8.68 23.56
CA CYS A 253 4.63 9.55 22.41
C CYS A 253 3.65 10.70 22.70
N TYR A 254 2.52 10.41 23.35
CA TYR A 254 1.54 11.42 23.75
C TYR A 254 2.13 12.44 24.73
N ARG A 255 2.92 11.98 25.71
CA ARG A 255 3.60 12.84 26.70
C ARG A 255 4.52 13.84 26.02
N VAL A 256 5.41 13.38 25.12
CA VAL A 256 6.42 14.23 24.48
C VAL A 256 5.84 15.15 23.40
N LEU A 257 4.71 14.80 22.79
CA LEU A 257 4.06 15.59 21.75
C LEU A 257 3.40 16.86 22.31
N LYS A 258 3.57 17.99 21.63
CA LYS A 258 2.89 19.25 21.95
C LYS A 258 1.37 19.15 21.71
N PRO A 259 0.52 19.80 22.52
CA PRO A 259 -0.92 19.85 22.27
C PRO A 259 -1.26 20.40 20.88
N GLY A 260 -2.25 19.81 20.21
CA GLY A 260 -2.67 20.19 18.86
C GLY A 260 -1.75 19.74 17.73
N ARG A 261 -0.69 18.96 18.01
CA ARG A 261 0.22 18.42 17.00
C ARG A 261 -0.13 16.98 16.65
N CYS A 262 0.33 16.56 15.46
CA CYS A 262 0.00 15.27 14.88
C CYS A 262 1.09 14.22 15.11
N VAL A 263 0.65 12.97 15.12
CA VAL A 263 1.47 11.78 14.96
C VAL A 263 0.97 11.02 13.74
N SER A 264 1.88 10.60 12.87
CA SER A 264 1.59 9.73 11.75
C SER A 264 2.09 8.34 12.07
N LEU A 265 1.15 7.40 12.13
CA LEU A 265 1.38 5.99 12.38
C LEU A 265 1.37 5.26 11.03
N CYS A 266 2.51 4.70 10.65
CA CYS A 266 2.58 3.72 9.58
C CYS A 266 2.21 2.37 10.16
N TYR A 267 1.17 1.74 9.62
CA TYR A 267 0.81 0.41 10.06
C TYR A 267 0.39 -0.50 8.92
N HIS A 268 0.87 -1.74 8.94
CA HIS A 268 0.52 -2.78 7.98
C HIS A 268 0.21 -4.08 8.70
N ASP A 269 -1.06 -4.46 8.69
CA ASP A 269 -1.43 -5.82 9.06
C ASP A 269 -2.74 -6.22 8.40
N THR A 270 -2.81 -7.50 8.04
CA THR A 270 -3.96 -8.17 7.46
C THR A 270 -4.62 -9.13 8.44
N SER A 271 -4.01 -9.31 9.61
CA SER A 271 -4.58 -10.10 10.70
C SER A 271 -5.87 -9.45 11.21
N GLU A 272 -6.89 -10.27 11.43
CA GLU A 272 -8.18 -9.77 11.88
C GLU A 272 -8.04 -9.13 13.27
N GLY A 273 -8.58 -7.92 13.44
CA GLY A 273 -8.67 -7.26 14.75
C GLY A 273 -7.47 -6.38 15.16
N THR A 274 -6.30 -6.50 14.53
CA THR A 274 -5.14 -5.69 14.95
C THR A 274 -5.31 -4.19 14.70
N TRP A 275 -6.04 -3.81 13.64
CA TRP A 275 -6.44 -2.41 13.42
C TRP A 275 -7.39 -1.86 14.48
N ALA A 276 -8.30 -2.68 15.01
CA ALA A 276 -9.18 -2.27 16.10
C ALA A 276 -8.36 -2.05 17.38
N LEU A 277 -7.43 -2.96 17.68
CA LEU A 277 -6.49 -2.80 18.80
C LEU A 277 -5.64 -1.53 18.68
N VAL A 278 -5.08 -1.24 17.50
CA VAL A 278 -4.32 0.00 17.26
C VAL A 278 -5.17 1.24 17.50
N GLN A 279 -6.41 1.23 17.04
CA GLN A 279 -7.37 2.31 17.28
C GLN A 279 -7.63 2.50 18.77
N ASP A 280 -7.89 1.42 19.50
CA ASP A 280 -8.13 1.44 20.94
C ASP A 280 -6.89 1.92 21.70
N ILE A 281 -5.70 1.48 21.33
CA ILE A 281 -4.42 1.92 21.89
C ILE A 281 -4.26 3.44 21.73
N MET A 282 -4.47 3.96 20.52
CA MET A 282 -4.31 5.39 20.25
C MET A 282 -5.36 6.22 21.00
N ALA A 283 -6.60 5.75 21.07
CA ALA A 283 -7.68 6.42 21.79
C ALA A 283 -7.42 6.45 23.30
N GLN A 284 -7.04 5.31 23.90
CA GLN A 284 -6.72 5.19 25.33
C GLN A 284 -5.48 6.00 25.72
N ALA A 285 -4.47 6.09 24.85
CA ALA A 285 -3.32 6.99 25.04
C ALA A 285 -3.71 8.49 25.01
N GLY A 286 -4.93 8.81 24.55
CA GLY A 286 -5.50 10.16 24.54
C GLY A 286 -5.44 10.86 23.19
N PHE A 287 -5.00 10.18 22.12
CA PHE A 287 -5.02 10.73 20.77
C PHE A 287 -6.43 10.73 20.19
N ILE A 288 -6.65 11.65 19.25
CA ILE A 288 -7.86 11.69 18.41
C ILE A 288 -7.48 11.53 16.95
N VAL A 289 -8.33 10.91 16.16
CA VAL A 289 -8.08 10.73 14.73
C VAL A 289 -8.18 12.08 14.01
N GLU A 290 -7.18 12.40 13.18
CA GLU A 290 -7.21 13.58 12.32
C GLU A 290 -8.12 13.33 11.11
N LYS A 291 -9.08 14.23 10.88
CA LYS A 291 -10.00 14.13 9.74
C LYS A 291 -9.29 14.54 8.46
N THR A 292 -8.90 13.57 7.66
CA THR A 292 -8.44 13.79 6.28
C THR A 292 -9.43 13.13 5.32
N ASP A 293 -9.66 13.72 4.15
CA ASP A 293 -10.65 13.22 3.18
C ASP A 293 -10.16 12.01 2.38
N GLN A 294 -8.86 11.71 2.36
CA GLN A 294 -8.26 10.65 1.53
C GLN A 294 -7.35 9.72 2.33
N ALA A 295 -7.37 8.43 2.02
CA ALA A 295 -6.40 7.44 2.52
C ALA A 295 -4.98 7.85 2.12
N VAL A 296 -4.09 8.01 3.10
CA VAL A 296 -2.66 8.27 2.87
C VAL A 296 -1.94 6.93 2.99
N TYR A 297 -1.03 6.65 2.07
CA TYR A 297 -0.29 5.41 2.04
C TYR A 297 1.12 5.62 1.51
N ILE A 298 2.03 4.75 1.91
CA ILE A 298 3.36 4.63 1.33
C ILE A 298 3.33 3.49 0.32
N ASN A 299 3.81 3.78 -0.89
CA ASN A 299 3.93 2.78 -1.94
C ASN A 299 5.40 2.53 -2.23
N SER A 300 5.87 1.33 -1.89
CA SER A 300 7.23 0.89 -2.20
C SER A 300 7.43 0.77 -3.72
N ALA A 301 8.53 1.31 -4.24
CA ALA A 301 8.86 1.20 -5.67
C ALA A 301 9.10 -0.26 -6.12
N THR A 302 9.57 -1.12 -5.21
CA THR A 302 9.79 -2.55 -5.44
C THR A 302 9.03 -3.33 -4.38
N LYS A 303 8.22 -4.30 -4.81
CA LYS A 303 7.45 -5.15 -3.88
C LYS A 303 8.23 -6.42 -3.55
N THR A 304 7.89 -7.05 -2.45
CA THR A 304 8.42 -8.39 -2.13
C THR A 304 7.72 -9.47 -2.96
N THR A 305 8.36 -10.64 -3.12
CA THR A 305 7.76 -11.83 -3.74
C THR A 305 6.36 -12.11 -3.16
N ASN A 306 6.21 -12.07 -1.83
CA ASN A 306 4.91 -12.30 -1.19
C ASN A 306 3.89 -11.21 -1.55
N GLN A 307 4.29 -9.95 -1.66
CA GLN A 307 3.39 -8.86 -2.10
C GLN A 307 3.03 -8.92 -3.59
N TYR A 308 3.87 -9.54 -4.41
CA TYR A 308 3.56 -9.80 -5.82
C TYR A 308 2.56 -10.95 -5.97
N PHE A 309 2.70 -12.02 -5.18
CA PHE A 309 2.06 -13.31 -5.45
C PHE A 309 1.03 -13.77 -4.41
N SER A 310 0.89 -13.11 -3.26
CA SER A 310 -0.09 -13.48 -2.22
C SER A 310 -1.28 -12.52 -2.22
N ASP A 311 -2.48 -13.08 -2.32
CA ASP A 311 -3.76 -12.35 -2.27
C ASP A 311 -4.12 -11.86 -0.87
N LYS A 312 -3.49 -12.43 0.17
CA LYS A 312 -3.71 -12.07 1.57
C LYS A 312 -2.74 -11.01 2.09
N VAL A 313 -1.80 -10.53 1.28
CA VAL A 313 -0.77 -9.58 1.75
C VAL A 313 -1.10 -8.18 1.25
N THR A 314 -1.17 -7.21 2.18
CA THR A 314 -1.35 -5.79 1.86
C THR A 314 -0.21 -5.28 0.99
N LYS A 315 -0.59 -4.53 -0.05
CA LYS A 315 0.34 -4.07 -1.10
C LYS A 315 0.89 -2.67 -0.85
N ARG A 316 0.44 -1.99 0.21
CA ARG A 316 0.77 -0.61 0.59
C ARG A 316 0.75 -0.49 2.12
N ASP A 317 1.54 0.42 2.65
CA ASP A 317 1.54 0.74 4.08
C ASP A 317 0.59 1.91 4.31
N LEU A 318 -0.45 1.71 5.13
CA LEU A 318 -1.39 2.77 5.45
C LEU A 318 -0.75 3.73 6.45
N VAL A 319 -0.91 5.03 6.20
CA VAL A 319 -0.49 6.09 7.11
C VAL A 319 -1.73 6.71 7.73
N ILE A 320 -1.91 6.50 9.03
CA ILE A 320 -3.02 7.08 9.78
C ILE A 320 -2.50 8.24 10.62
N ASN A 321 -3.16 9.37 10.47
CA ASN A 321 -2.84 10.58 11.22
C ASN A 321 -3.74 10.67 12.45
N PHE A 322 -3.10 10.75 13.61
CA PHE A 322 -3.75 11.11 14.86
C PHE A 322 -3.19 12.45 15.33
N ARG A 323 -3.86 13.09 16.29
CA ARG A 323 -3.32 14.25 16.96
C ARG A 323 -3.61 14.28 18.43
N LYS A 324 -2.76 15.00 19.15
CA LYS A 324 -3.02 15.37 20.53
C LYS A 324 -4.10 16.46 20.56
N PRO A 325 -5.16 16.33 21.38
CA PRO A 325 -6.17 17.38 21.53
C PRO A 325 -5.54 18.68 22.01
N LYS A 326 -6.15 19.81 21.66
CA LYS A 326 -5.74 21.12 22.19
C LYS A 326 -6.20 21.24 23.66
N PRO A 327 -5.54 22.08 24.48
CA PRO A 327 -6.02 22.33 25.84
C PRO A 327 -7.47 22.84 25.80
N GLY A 328 -8.37 22.19 26.56
CA GLY A 328 -9.80 22.52 26.60
C GLY A 328 -10.65 21.92 25.47
N GLU A 329 -10.04 21.26 24.50
CA GLU A 329 -10.75 20.41 23.57
C GLU A 329 -11.07 19.10 24.27
N ALA A 330 -12.36 18.78 24.40
CA ALA A 330 -12.75 17.45 24.84
C ALA A 330 -12.14 16.47 23.84
N ALA A 331 -11.21 15.63 24.30
CA ALA A 331 -11.04 14.33 23.67
C ALA A 331 -12.44 13.73 23.77
N ALA A 332 -13.20 13.75 22.67
CA ALA A 332 -14.39 12.94 22.59
C ALA A 332 -13.87 11.53 22.82
N ALA A 333 -13.97 11.06 24.06
CA ALA A 333 -13.69 9.69 24.40
C ALA A 333 -14.74 8.92 23.63
N ILE A 334 -14.39 8.54 22.40
CA ILE A 334 -15.05 7.45 21.72
C ILE A 334 -14.58 6.23 22.52
N LEU A 335 -15.20 6.06 23.69
CA LEU A 335 -15.16 4.82 24.44
C LEU A 335 -15.91 3.85 23.53
N LEU A 336 -15.14 3.09 22.75
CA LEU A 336 -15.65 1.95 22.00
C LEU A 336 -15.98 0.87 23.03
N THR A 337 -17.07 1.06 23.76
CA THR A 337 -17.75 -0.06 24.38
C THR A 337 -18.24 -0.90 23.21
N GLY A 338 -17.66 -2.09 23.02
CA GLY A 338 -18.00 -3.04 21.93
C GLY A 338 -19.43 -3.59 21.98
N ASP A 339 -20.38 -2.78 22.43
CA ASP A 339 -21.83 -2.97 22.51
C ASP A 339 -22.58 -2.31 21.32
N GLU A 340 -21.88 -1.91 20.25
CA GLU A 340 -22.58 -1.61 18.99
C GLU A 340 -22.87 -2.91 18.22
N ASP A 341 -24.15 -3.11 17.89
CA ASP A 341 -24.70 -4.29 17.21
C ASP A 341 -23.87 -4.69 15.97
N LYS A 342 -23.39 -5.94 15.90
CA LYS A 342 -22.61 -6.50 14.76
C LYS A 342 -23.29 -6.32 13.39
N THR A 343 -24.60 -6.13 13.36
CA THR A 343 -25.39 -5.82 12.17
C THR A 343 -25.07 -4.41 11.60
N THR A 344 -24.66 -3.45 12.44
CA THR A 344 -24.34 -2.08 11.99
C THR A 344 -22.95 -1.94 11.36
N PHE A 345 -21.94 -2.72 11.78
CA PHE A 345 -20.60 -2.67 11.16
C PHE A 345 -20.63 -3.11 9.70
N GLY A 346 -21.23 -4.28 9.44
CA GLY A 346 -21.34 -4.84 8.09
C GLY A 346 -22.01 -3.87 7.12
N GLU A 347 -23.08 -3.20 7.55
CA GLU A 347 -23.77 -2.18 6.76
C GLU A 347 -22.92 -0.93 6.52
N LYS A 348 -22.23 -0.43 7.56
CA LYS A 348 -21.31 0.72 7.44
C LYS A 348 -20.18 0.41 6.45
N ALA A 349 -19.61 -0.78 6.50
CA ALA A 349 -18.53 -1.23 5.62
C ALA A 349 -19.02 -1.46 4.19
N ARG A 350 -20.17 -2.12 4.00
CA ARG A 350 -20.82 -2.24 2.69
C ARG A 350 -21.08 -0.87 2.07
N ARG A 351 -21.53 0.11 2.86
CA ARG A 351 -21.70 1.49 2.39
C ARG A 351 -20.39 2.11 1.92
N ILE A 352 -19.27 1.89 2.63
CA ILE A 352 -17.96 2.38 2.19
C ILE A 352 -17.51 1.71 0.88
N VAL A 353 -17.65 0.38 0.78
CA VAL A 353 -17.38 -0.38 -0.44
C VAL A 353 -18.21 0.15 -1.60
N ARG A 354 -19.50 0.40 -1.35
CA ARG A 354 -20.45 0.96 -2.32
C ARG A 354 -20.04 2.35 -2.79
N ASP A 355 -19.72 3.24 -1.85
CA ASP A 355 -19.26 4.59 -2.17
C ASP A 355 -17.95 4.57 -2.98
N TYR A 356 -17.01 3.70 -2.62
CA TYR A 356 -15.70 3.61 -3.27
C TYR A 356 -15.78 3.02 -4.68
N LEU A 357 -16.44 1.86 -4.84
CA LEU A 357 -16.59 1.19 -6.13
C LEU A 357 -17.55 1.91 -7.07
N GLY A 358 -18.51 2.67 -6.56
CA GLY A 358 -19.35 3.56 -7.37
C GLY A 358 -18.53 4.65 -8.06
N ALA A 359 -17.52 5.19 -7.38
CA ALA A 359 -16.60 6.18 -7.95
C ALA A 359 -15.44 5.54 -8.75
N HIS A 360 -15.01 4.33 -8.38
CA HIS A 360 -13.84 3.65 -8.95
C HIS A 360 -14.16 2.19 -9.36
N PRO A 361 -15.01 1.98 -10.38
CA PRO A 361 -15.39 0.64 -10.81
C PRO A 361 -14.18 -0.15 -11.33
N GLY A 362 -14.14 -1.45 -11.05
CA GLY A 362 -13.04 -2.32 -11.47
C GLY A 362 -11.76 -2.16 -10.64
N SER A 363 -11.89 -1.61 -9.43
CA SER A 363 -10.77 -1.51 -8.48
C SER A 363 -10.31 -2.90 -8.00
N THR A 364 -9.04 -3.00 -7.64
CA THR A 364 -8.47 -4.22 -7.07
C THR A 364 -8.86 -4.37 -5.59
N LYS A 365 -8.93 -5.61 -5.12
CA LYS A 365 -9.31 -5.96 -3.73
C LYS A 365 -8.52 -5.16 -2.68
N ASP A 366 -7.21 -5.03 -2.86
CA ASP A 366 -6.31 -4.30 -1.94
C ASP A 366 -6.71 -2.82 -1.79
N ARG A 367 -7.10 -2.15 -2.88
CA ARG A 367 -7.51 -0.73 -2.82
C ARG A 367 -8.81 -0.53 -2.07
N ILE A 368 -9.74 -1.48 -2.24
CA ILE A 368 -11.03 -1.44 -1.55
C ILE A 368 -10.81 -1.68 -0.06
N TYR A 369 -9.93 -2.62 0.30
CA TYR A 369 -9.53 -2.87 1.67
C TYR A 369 -8.90 -1.62 2.31
N ASP A 370 -7.92 -1.01 1.63
CA ASP A 370 -7.24 0.21 2.08
C ASP A 370 -8.24 1.33 2.43
N GLU A 371 -9.25 1.54 1.57
CA GLU A 371 -10.27 2.57 1.79
C GLU A 371 -11.21 2.23 2.95
N VAL A 372 -11.65 0.97 3.06
CA VAL A 372 -12.54 0.52 4.14
C VAL A 372 -11.84 0.68 5.49
N VAL A 373 -10.62 0.15 5.63
CA VAL A 373 -9.82 0.26 6.86
C VAL A 373 -9.58 1.73 7.21
N SER A 374 -9.09 2.52 6.24
CA SER A 374 -8.81 3.95 6.44
C SER A 374 -10.04 4.72 6.94
N ARG A 375 -11.21 4.57 6.32
CA ARG A 375 -12.43 5.27 6.74
C ARG A 375 -12.98 4.78 8.07
N MET A 376 -12.92 3.48 8.34
CA MET A 376 -13.43 2.89 9.58
C MET A 376 -12.57 3.29 10.77
N VAL A 377 -11.26 3.16 10.65
CA VAL A 377 -10.33 3.61 11.69
C VAL A 377 -10.47 5.11 11.91
N ARG A 378 -10.65 5.92 10.86
CA ARG A 378 -10.88 7.37 11.04
C ARG A 378 -12.14 7.73 11.80
N LYS A 379 -13.17 6.89 11.72
CA LYS A 379 -14.45 7.12 12.38
C LYS A 379 -14.53 6.56 13.78
N GLY A 380 -13.53 5.80 14.25
CA GLY A 380 -13.70 5.09 15.51
C GLY A 380 -14.62 3.89 15.37
N GLN A 381 -14.67 3.23 14.21
CA GLN A 381 -15.70 2.22 13.93
C GLN A 381 -15.11 0.92 13.36
N MET A 382 -13.81 0.68 13.58
CA MET A 382 -13.16 -0.52 13.10
C MET A 382 -13.41 -1.70 14.05
N GLU A 383 -13.90 -2.80 13.51
CA GLU A 383 -14.11 -4.06 14.24
C GLU A 383 -13.36 -5.21 13.55
N ALA A 384 -13.07 -6.29 14.29
CA ALA A 384 -12.58 -7.53 13.70
C ALA A 384 -13.63 -8.10 12.72
N HIS A 385 -13.20 -8.36 11.48
CA HIS A 385 -14.10 -8.83 10.44
C HIS A 385 -13.39 -9.62 9.34
N ASN A 386 -14.13 -10.51 8.70
CA ASN A 386 -13.70 -11.17 7.47
C ASN A 386 -13.99 -10.27 6.26
N PHE A 387 -12.97 -9.59 5.76
CA PHE A 387 -13.12 -8.67 4.62
C PHE A 387 -13.58 -9.36 3.33
N ASP A 388 -13.20 -10.62 3.11
CA ASP A 388 -13.52 -11.33 1.87
C ASP A 388 -15.02 -11.64 1.78
N GLU A 389 -15.60 -12.08 2.88
CA GLU A 389 -17.04 -12.29 3.01
C GLU A 389 -17.80 -10.97 2.85
N LEU A 390 -17.29 -9.90 3.47
CA LEU A 390 -17.88 -8.57 3.39
C LEU A 390 -17.86 -8.03 1.95
N LEU A 391 -16.72 -8.13 1.27
CA LEU A 391 -16.58 -7.65 -0.10
C LEU A 391 -17.48 -8.44 -1.06
N ARG A 392 -17.51 -9.79 -0.95
CA ARG A 392 -18.40 -10.65 -1.75
C ARG A 392 -19.87 -10.40 -1.47
N SER A 393 -20.22 -9.85 -0.31
CA SER A 393 -21.61 -9.50 -0.03
C SER A 393 -22.09 -8.29 -0.84
N ALA A 394 -21.22 -7.30 -1.12
CA ALA A 394 -21.57 -6.06 -1.84
C ALA A 394 -21.11 -5.99 -3.30
N ALA A 395 -20.08 -6.75 -3.67
CA ALA A 395 -19.42 -6.67 -4.96
C ALA A 395 -19.19 -8.07 -5.57
N GLU A 396 -19.03 -8.10 -6.88
CA GLU A 396 -18.68 -9.26 -7.67
C GLU A 396 -17.28 -9.14 -8.27
N GLU A 397 -16.60 -10.29 -8.35
CA GLU A 397 -15.24 -10.41 -8.85
C GLU A 397 -15.26 -10.83 -10.32
N VAL A 398 -14.67 -10.02 -11.20
CA VAL A 398 -14.47 -10.34 -12.60
C VAL A 398 -12.98 -10.59 -12.82
N LYS A 399 -12.65 -11.80 -13.28
CA LYS A 399 -11.29 -12.17 -13.64
C LYS A 399 -11.08 -12.00 -15.12
N THR A 400 -10.10 -11.18 -15.49
CA THR A 400 -9.72 -10.96 -16.89
C THR A 400 -8.32 -11.51 -17.12
N PRO A 401 -8.07 -12.25 -18.22
CA PRO A 401 -6.74 -12.75 -18.50
C PRO A 401 -5.75 -11.59 -18.71
N VAL A 402 -4.55 -11.72 -18.16
CA VAL A 402 -3.40 -10.85 -18.46
C VAL A 402 -2.99 -11.13 -19.89
N MET A 403 -2.81 -10.08 -20.67
CA MET A 403 -2.42 -10.19 -22.06
C MET A 403 -0.90 -10.18 -22.18
N LYS A 404 -0.30 -11.26 -22.73
CA LYS A 404 1.13 -11.36 -23.05
C LYS A 404 1.50 -10.48 -24.24
N THR A 405 0.58 -10.36 -25.20
CA THR A 405 0.63 -9.43 -26.33
C THR A 405 -0.76 -8.80 -26.57
N LEU A 406 -0.91 -7.85 -27.49
CA LEU A 406 -2.21 -7.22 -27.80
C LEU A 406 -3.35 -8.22 -28.12
N PHE A 407 -3.03 -9.46 -28.51
CA PHE A 407 -4.00 -10.45 -28.97
C PHE A 407 -3.87 -11.82 -28.28
N GLU A 408 -2.81 -12.05 -27.49
CA GLU A 408 -2.56 -13.35 -26.87
C GLU A 408 -2.60 -13.24 -25.34
N PRO A 409 -3.49 -13.99 -24.66
CA PRO A 409 -3.48 -14.08 -23.21
C PRO A 409 -2.23 -14.81 -22.72
N GLU A 410 -1.75 -14.41 -21.55
CA GLU A 410 -0.67 -15.08 -20.84
C GLU A 410 -1.15 -16.46 -20.39
N GLU A 411 -0.28 -17.46 -20.55
CA GLU A 411 -0.65 -18.84 -20.20
C GLU A 411 -0.82 -19.02 -18.70
N PRO A 412 -1.72 -19.92 -18.27
CA PRO A 412 -1.87 -20.29 -16.87
C PRO A 412 -0.53 -20.67 -16.26
N ASN A 413 -0.18 -20.00 -15.17
CA ASN A 413 1.00 -20.31 -14.38
C ASN A 413 0.61 -20.84 -13.00
N LEU A 414 1.55 -21.52 -12.35
CA LEU A 414 1.41 -22.10 -11.01
C LEU A 414 0.97 -21.10 -9.93
N PHE A 415 1.09 -19.80 -10.20
CA PHE A 415 0.80 -18.71 -9.27
C PHE A 415 -0.50 -17.95 -9.60
N GLY A 416 -1.24 -18.36 -10.64
CA GLY A 416 -2.51 -17.74 -11.01
C GLY A 416 -2.40 -16.32 -11.60
N THR A 417 -1.20 -15.79 -11.88
CA THR A 417 -1.02 -14.38 -12.29
C THR A 417 -1.44 -14.09 -13.73
N HIS A 418 -1.83 -15.11 -14.48
CA HIS A 418 -2.42 -14.99 -15.80
C HIS A 418 -3.82 -14.34 -15.80
N GLU A 419 -4.38 -14.02 -14.63
CA GLU A 419 -5.67 -13.34 -14.49
C GLU A 419 -5.57 -12.15 -13.52
N ILE A 420 -6.26 -11.06 -13.85
CA ILE A 420 -6.44 -9.88 -13.00
C ILE A 420 -7.86 -9.90 -12.46
N SER A 421 -8.01 -9.94 -11.14
CA SER A 421 -9.28 -9.75 -10.45
C SER A 421 -9.62 -8.26 -10.32
N ARG A 422 -10.75 -7.86 -10.90
CA ARG A 422 -11.35 -6.53 -10.76
C ARG A 422 -12.73 -6.66 -10.12
N TRP A 423 -13.07 -5.76 -9.20
CA TRP A 423 -14.32 -5.83 -8.45
C TRP A 423 -15.31 -4.76 -8.89
N TYR A 424 -16.58 -5.14 -8.99
CA TYR A 424 -17.70 -4.31 -9.43
C TYR A 424 -18.88 -4.44 -8.46
N LEU A 425 -19.70 -3.40 -8.31
CA LEU A 425 -20.87 -3.48 -7.42
C LEU A 425 -21.95 -4.39 -7.99
N LYS A 426 -22.60 -5.15 -7.11
CA LYS A 426 -23.79 -5.92 -7.47
C LYS A 426 -24.95 -4.99 -7.85
N GLU A 427 -25.77 -5.44 -8.79
CA GLU A 427 -26.94 -4.69 -9.28
C GLU A 427 -27.92 -4.31 -8.15
N THR A 428 -28.13 -5.19 -7.18
CA THR A 428 -29.00 -4.95 -6.02
C THR A 428 -28.49 -3.84 -5.08
N GLU A 429 -27.17 -3.69 -4.99
CA GLU A 429 -26.55 -2.66 -4.16
C GLU A 429 -26.60 -1.27 -4.82
N LEU A 430 -26.67 -1.22 -6.15
CA LEU A 430 -26.83 0.03 -6.91
C LEU A 430 -28.20 0.67 -6.67
N VAL A 431 -29.27 -0.12 -6.61
CA VAL A 431 -30.65 0.36 -6.43
C VAL A 431 -30.88 0.97 -5.03
N LEU A 432 -30.34 0.34 -3.98
CA LEU A 432 -30.54 0.77 -2.58
C LEU A 432 -29.84 2.09 -2.20
N HIS A 433 -28.81 2.52 -2.96
CA HIS A 433 -28.08 3.75 -2.70
C HIS A 433 -28.74 4.98 -3.30
N ASP A 434 -29.54 4.79 -4.34
CA ASP A 434 -30.17 5.86 -5.07
C ASP A 434 -31.30 6.51 -4.27
N ASP A 435 -32.12 5.80 -3.48
CA ASP A 435 -33.32 6.38 -2.87
C ASP A 435 -33.06 7.48 -1.82
N ALA A 436 -32.16 7.25 -0.87
CA ALA A 436 -31.83 8.24 0.16
C ALA A 436 -31.05 9.44 -0.41
N GLU A 437 -30.28 9.21 -1.48
CA GLU A 437 -29.55 10.26 -2.17
C GLU A 437 -30.47 11.08 -3.07
N ASN A 438 -31.39 10.44 -3.80
CA ASN A 438 -32.41 11.06 -4.63
C ASN A 438 -33.24 12.06 -3.79
N ALA A 439 -33.59 11.72 -2.54
CA ALA A 439 -34.31 12.62 -1.64
C ALA A 439 -33.51 13.90 -1.31
N ARG A 440 -32.19 13.80 -1.10
CA ARG A 440 -31.32 14.97 -0.90
C ARG A 440 -31.15 15.79 -2.17
N GLU A 441 -31.01 15.12 -3.32
CA GLU A 441 -30.94 15.75 -4.63
C GLU A 441 -32.21 16.54 -4.94
N GLU A 442 -33.39 16.00 -4.61
CA GLU A 442 -34.68 16.69 -4.75
C GLU A 442 -34.74 17.95 -3.87
N VAL A 443 -34.40 17.85 -2.58
CA VAL A 443 -34.40 19.01 -1.67
C VAL A 443 -33.42 20.10 -2.14
N ALA A 444 -32.24 19.70 -2.63
CA ALA A 444 -31.26 20.64 -3.18
C ALA A 444 -31.78 21.30 -4.47
N ALA A 445 -32.37 20.53 -5.38
CA ALA A 445 -32.93 21.02 -6.63
C ALA A 445 -34.11 21.97 -6.40
N GLU A 446 -34.99 21.70 -5.44
CA GLU A 446 -36.10 22.61 -5.09
C GLU A 446 -35.58 23.98 -4.66
N LYS A 447 -34.55 24.02 -3.81
CA LYS A 447 -33.92 25.27 -3.37
C LYS A 447 -33.26 26.03 -4.53
N ILE A 448 -32.55 25.31 -5.41
CA ILE A 448 -31.93 25.90 -6.60
C ILE A 448 -33.00 26.44 -7.56
N GLY A 449 -34.10 25.71 -7.75
CA GLY A 449 -35.22 26.10 -8.60
C GLY A 449 -35.92 27.35 -8.08
N ALA A 450 -36.13 27.47 -6.77
CA ALA A 450 -36.66 28.67 -6.13
C ALA A 450 -35.76 29.89 -6.36
N PHE A 451 -34.45 29.71 -6.25
CA PHE A 451 -33.48 30.77 -6.53
C PHE A 451 -33.46 31.18 -8.01
N LEU A 452 -33.47 30.23 -8.94
CA LEU A 452 -33.58 30.51 -10.38
C LEU A 452 -34.81 31.35 -10.70
N LYS A 453 -35.96 31.00 -10.11
CA LYS A 453 -37.22 31.73 -10.29
C LYS A 453 -37.14 33.17 -9.77
N ASP A 454 -36.60 33.36 -8.56
CA ASP A 454 -36.46 34.68 -7.95
C ASP A 454 -35.45 35.56 -8.71
N PHE A 455 -34.32 34.99 -9.14
CA PHE A 455 -33.28 35.70 -9.88
C PHE A 455 -33.78 36.19 -11.25
N LEU A 456 -34.49 35.33 -12.00
CA LEU A 456 -35.06 35.70 -13.30
C LEU A 456 -36.23 36.69 -13.16
N GLY A 457 -37.02 36.59 -12.09
CA GLY A 457 -38.06 37.59 -11.78
C GLY A 457 -37.50 38.99 -11.53
N LYS A 458 -36.29 39.09 -10.97
CA LYS A 458 -35.59 40.36 -10.72
C LYS A 458 -34.80 40.86 -11.93
N ASN A 459 -34.49 39.99 -12.90
CA ASN A 459 -33.70 40.30 -14.09
C ASN A 459 -34.42 39.81 -15.37
N PRO A 460 -35.49 40.50 -15.82
CA PRO A 460 -36.32 40.04 -16.93
C PRO A 460 -35.65 40.04 -18.31
N GLY A 461 -34.42 40.56 -18.44
CA GLY A 461 -33.62 40.52 -19.66
C GLY A 461 -32.68 39.32 -19.77
N ASP A 462 -32.55 38.53 -18.70
CA ASP A 462 -31.68 37.35 -18.67
C ASP A 462 -32.47 36.09 -19.01
N GLU A 463 -31.94 35.27 -19.93
CA GLU A 463 -32.56 34.00 -20.34
C GLU A 463 -32.24 32.85 -19.36
N GLY A 464 -31.29 33.04 -18.45
CA GLY A 464 -30.85 32.04 -17.47
C GLY A 464 -29.77 32.58 -16.53
N VAL A 465 -29.43 31.81 -15.50
CA VAL A 465 -28.48 32.19 -14.45
C VAL A 465 -27.11 31.55 -14.68
N HIS A 466 -26.05 32.33 -14.51
CA HIS A 466 -24.68 31.85 -14.65
C HIS A 466 -24.29 30.86 -13.54
N TYR A 467 -23.49 29.83 -13.88
CA TYR A 467 -23.07 28.78 -12.94
C TYR A 467 -22.45 29.33 -11.65
N SER A 468 -21.61 30.37 -11.72
CA SER A 468 -20.98 30.97 -10.53
C SER A 468 -21.99 31.47 -9.49
N ASN A 469 -23.09 32.07 -9.93
CA ASN A 469 -24.13 32.58 -9.02
C ASN A 469 -24.92 31.42 -8.38
N LEU A 470 -25.17 30.36 -9.15
CA LEU A 470 -25.80 29.14 -8.64
C LEU A 470 -24.91 28.42 -7.64
N PHE A 471 -23.61 28.35 -7.93
CA PHE A 471 -22.62 27.71 -7.07
C PHE A 471 -22.46 28.46 -5.74
N GLU A 472 -22.40 29.79 -5.79
CA GLU A 472 -22.37 30.63 -4.59
C GLU A 472 -23.62 30.41 -3.73
N PHE A 473 -24.81 30.48 -4.32
CA PHE A 473 -26.06 30.19 -3.61
C PHE A 473 -26.06 28.78 -3.02
N TYR A 474 -25.66 27.77 -3.81
CA TYR A 474 -25.61 26.37 -3.39
C TYR A 474 -24.69 26.14 -2.18
N ILE A 475 -23.55 26.84 -2.12
CA ILE A 475 -22.61 26.70 -1.01
C ILE A 475 -23.24 27.12 0.32
N TYR A 476 -24.02 28.21 0.33
CA TYR A 476 -24.55 28.82 1.55
C TYR A 476 -25.97 28.37 1.91
N ALA A 477 -26.83 28.09 0.93
CA ALA A 477 -28.27 27.80 1.15
C ALA A 477 -28.61 26.31 1.28
N VAL A 478 -27.73 25.42 0.78
CA VAL A 478 -27.90 23.96 0.88
C VAL A 478 -26.98 23.44 1.98
N THR A 479 -27.55 23.13 3.15
CA THR A 479 -26.83 22.62 4.32
C THR A 479 -26.55 21.12 4.24
N ASP A 480 -27.56 20.31 3.90
CA ASP A 480 -27.41 18.87 3.60
C ASP A 480 -27.18 18.70 2.10
N LYS A 481 -25.91 18.67 1.68
CA LYS A 481 -25.52 18.68 0.26
C LYS A 481 -25.53 17.25 -0.31
N PRO A 482 -26.14 17.00 -1.49
CA PRO A 482 -25.96 15.75 -2.19
C PRO A 482 -24.47 15.53 -2.56
N ARG A 483 -24.07 14.26 -2.66
CA ARG A 483 -22.71 13.80 -2.94
C ARG A 483 -22.28 14.13 -4.37
N ARG A 484 -23.24 14.20 -5.32
CA ARG A 484 -22.96 14.63 -6.69
C ARG A 484 -22.57 16.10 -6.72
N GLN A 485 -21.57 16.40 -7.55
CA GLN A 485 -21.16 17.78 -7.80
C GLN A 485 -22.34 18.55 -8.40
N LEU A 486 -22.42 19.86 -8.13
CA LEU A 486 -23.47 20.70 -8.67
C LEU A 486 -23.51 20.64 -10.21
N THR A 487 -22.35 20.54 -10.87
CA THR A 487 -22.24 20.34 -12.33
C THR A 487 -22.90 19.06 -12.83
N ASP A 488 -22.94 18.01 -12.01
CA ASP A 488 -23.60 16.76 -12.35
C ASP A 488 -25.10 16.78 -12.03
N LEU A 489 -25.49 17.57 -11.02
CA LEU A 489 -26.87 17.69 -10.56
C LEU A 489 -27.72 18.58 -11.49
N LEU A 490 -27.17 19.73 -11.90
CA LEU A 490 -27.92 20.71 -12.69
C LEU A 490 -28.51 20.14 -14.00
N PRO A 491 -27.80 19.32 -14.81
CA PRO A 491 -28.35 18.70 -16.02
C PRO A 491 -29.54 17.79 -15.76
N ASP A 492 -29.72 17.24 -14.55
CA ASP A 492 -30.81 16.31 -14.26
C ASP A 492 -32.12 17.02 -13.88
N TYR A 493 -32.04 18.29 -13.48
CA TYR A 493 -33.17 19.08 -13.00
C TYR A 493 -33.48 20.32 -13.86
N PHE A 494 -32.47 20.86 -14.56
CA PHE A 494 -32.57 22.13 -15.29
C PHE A 494 -32.06 22.01 -16.73
N TYR A 495 -32.24 23.08 -17.50
CA TYR A 495 -31.81 23.18 -18.90
C TYR A 495 -30.78 24.29 -19.07
N THR A 496 -29.87 24.11 -20.02
CA THR A 496 -28.91 25.15 -20.43
C THR A 496 -29.49 25.98 -21.58
N THR A 497 -29.23 27.28 -21.57
CA THR A 497 -29.53 28.21 -22.67
C THR A 497 -28.43 28.18 -23.72
N GLU A 498 -28.66 28.83 -24.86
CA GLU A 498 -27.64 28.98 -25.91
C GLU A 498 -26.39 29.76 -25.45
N LYS A 499 -26.50 30.54 -24.36
CA LYS A 499 -25.41 31.32 -23.77
C LYS A 499 -24.70 30.60 -22.61
N GLY A 500 -24.97 29.31 -22.40
CA GLY A 500 -24.38 28.52 -21.31
C GLY A 500 -24.89 28.86 -19.91
N THR A 501 -26.02 29.56 -19.80
CA THR A 501 -26.68 29.86 -18.52
C THR A 501 -27.79 28.85 -18.21
N TRP A 502 -28.18 28.71 -16.95
CA TRP A 502 -29.17 27.71 -16.50
C TRP A 502 -30.56 28.30 -16.37
N ARG A 503 -31.57 27.59 -16.88
CA ARG A 503 -32.99 27.97 -16.81
C ARG A 503 -33.87 26.85 -16.26
N LEU A 504 -35.04 27.25 -15.78
CA LEU A 504 -36.12 26.34 -15.41
C LEU A 504 -36.72 25.66 -16.67
N PRO A 505 -37.35 24.48 -16.52
CA PRO A 505 -38.20 23.91 -17.56
C PRO A 505 -39.26 24.92 -18.02
N ALA A 506 -39.41 25.08 -19.34
CA ALA A 506 -40.30 26.08 -19.96
C ALA A 506 -41.73 25.56 -20.17
N SER A 507 -41.94 24.24 -20.12
CA SER A 507 -43.23 23.59 -20.33
C SER A 507 -43.39 22.36 -19.41
N GLU A 508 -44.64 21.93 -19.19
CA GLU A 508 -44.93 20.68 -18.47
C GLU A 508 -44.30 19.45 -19.15
N GLU A 509 -44.10 19.52 -20.47
CA GLU A 509 -43.45 18.47 -21.24
C GLU A 509 -41.95 18.38 -20.93
N GLU A 510 -41.24 19.51 -20.86
CA GLU A 510 -39.84 19.54 -20.43
C GLU A 510 -39.68 19.06 -18.97
N GLU A 511 -40.61 19.45 -18.10
CA GLU A 511 -40.59 19.03 -16.71
C GLU A 511 -40.81 17.51 -16.56
N ARG A 512 -41.77 16.95 -17.31
CA ARG A 512 -42.03 15.51 -17.34
C ARG A 512 -40.84 14.74 -17.92
N ALA A 513 -40.21 15.26 -18.97
CA ALA A 513 -39.03 14.64 -19.56
C ALA A 513 -37.85 14.54 -18.57
N LYS A 514 -37.63 15.58 -17.75
CA LYS A 514 -36.60 15.52 -16.69
C LYS A 514 -36.97 14.54 -15.58
N ARG A 515 -38.24 14.49 -15.15
CA ARG A 515 -38.70 13.51 -14.14
C ARG A 515 -38.54 12.07 -14.64
N ASP A 516 -38.95 11.78 -15.88
CA ASP A 516 -38.82 10.45 -16.48
C ASP A 516 -37.35 10.07 -16.67
N ALA A 517 -36.50 11.02 -17.05
CA ALA A 517 -35.06 10.80 -17.17
C ALA A 517 -34.41 10.43 -15.83
N ARG A 518 -34.81 11.10 -14.73
CA ARG A 518 -34.36 10.78 -13.38
C ARG A 518 -34.88 9.43 -12.90
N ALA A 519 -36.17 9.14 -13.11
CA ALA A 519 -36.78 7.85 -12.74
C ALA A 519 -36.11 6.66 -13.44
N ARG A 520 -35.64 6.85 -14.69
CA ARG A 520 -34.89 5.85 -15.45
C ARG A 520 -33.37 5.86 -15.17
N GLY A 521 -32.88 6.80 -14.36
CA GLY A 521 -31.46 6.96 -14.04
C GLY A 521 -30.58 7.25 -15.26
N LEU A 522 -31.12 7.88 -16.31
CA LEU A 522 -30.49 8.03 -17.62
C LEU A 522 -29.11 8.71 -17.53
N GLY A 523 -29.00 9.84 -16.84
CA GLY A 523 -27.72 10.55 -16.67
C GLY A 523 -26.65 9.74 -15.94
N ARG A 524 -27.03 8.96 -14.92
CA ARG A 524 -26.13 8.06 -14.17
C ARG A 524 -25.59 6.94 -15.06
N ARG A 525 -26.47 6.31 -15.84
CA ARG A 525 -26.10 5.22 -16.77
C ARG A 525 -25.16 5.71 -17.87
N VAL A 526 -25.45 6.87 -18.46
CA VAL A 526 -24.57 7.51 -19.46
C VAL A 526 -23.19 7.80 -18.88
N LYS A 527 -23.11 8.44 -17.72
CA LYS A 527 -21.84 8.79 -17.08
C LYS A 527 -21.01 7.56 -16.73
N ARG A 528 -21.64 6.51 -16.20
CA ARG A 528 -20.99 5.23 -15.88
C ARG A 528 -20.43 4.56 -17.14
N TYR A 529 -21.24 4.47 -18.20
CA TYR A 529 -20.82 3.87 -19.47
C TYR A 529 -19.62 4.62 -20.08
N LEU A 530 -19.66 5.95 -20.09
CA LEU A 530 -18.53 6.78 -20.55
C LEU A 530 -17.27 6.61 -19.68
N ALA A 531 -17.42 6.47 -18.36
CA ALA A 531 -16.29 6.20 -17.47
C ALA A 531 -15.66 4.82 -17.74
N GLN A 532 -16.47 3.80 -17.99
CA GLN A 532 -16.00 2.46 -18.38
C GLN A 532 -15.26 2.51 -19.73
N LEU A 533 -15.80 3.24 -20.72
CA LEU A 533 -15.17 3.44 -22.03
C LEU A 533 -13.83 4.19 -21.92
N ALA A 534 -13.77 5.27 -21.14
CA ALA A 534 -12.55 6.06 -20.97
C ALA A 534 -11.40 5.27 -20.30
N GLN A 535 -11.74 4.32 -19.42
CA GLN A 535 -10.77 3.47 -18.73
C GLN A 535 -10.40 2.21 -19.53
N GLY A 536 -10.99 2.00 -20.71
CA GLY A 536 -10.83 0.76 -21.48
C GLY A 536 -11.27 -0.48 -20.70
N ALA A 537 -12.22 -0.33 -19.79
CA ALA A 537 -12.68 -1.41 -18.93
C ALA A 537 -13.52 -2.43 -19.72
N PHE A 538 -13.49 -3.70 -19.31
CA PHE A 538 -14.44 -4.69 -19.82
C PHE A 538 -15.86 -4.28 -19.43
N ILE A 539 -16.73 -4.12 -20.44
CA ILE A 539 -18.15 -3.81 -20.26
C ILE A 539 -18.92 -5.10 -20.52
N PRO A 540 -19.54 -5.71 -19.49
CA PRO A 540 -20.39 -6.89 -19.66
C PRO A 540 -21.46 -6.66 -20.72
N GLU A 541 -21.81 -7.69 -21.49
CA GLU A 541 -22.79 -7.59 -22.59
C GLU A 541 -24.16 -7.08 -22.10
N GLN A 542 -24.51 -7.39 -20.86
CA GLN A 542 -25.73 -6.96 -20.17
C GLN A 542 -25.74 -5.44 -19.86
N GLU A 543 -24.56 -4.83 -19.71
CA GLU A 543 -24.39 -3.39 -19.43
C GLU A 543 -24.25 -2.56 -20.71
N ARG A 544 -24.06 -3.19 -21.88
CA ARG A 544 -23.98 -2.48 -23.16
C ARG A 544 -25.39 -2.02 -23.58
N PRO A 545 -25.58 -0.72 -23.85
CA PRO A 545 -26.85 -0.24 -24.37
C PRO A 545 -27.09 -0.82 -25.77
N SER A 546 -28.35 -1.10 -26.10
CA SER A 546 -28.71 -1.36 -27.50
C SER A 546 -28.55 -0.09 -28.34
N ASP A 547 -28.47 -0.22 -29.67
CA ASP A 547 -28.34 0.94 -30.56
C ASP A 547 -29.49 1.94 -30.39
N ALA A 548 -30.72 1.45 -30.16
CA ALA A 548 -31.87 2.29 -29.87
C ALA A 548 -31.74 3.04 -28.52
N THR A 549 -31.20 2.38 -27.49
CA THR A 549 -30.92 3.02 -26.19
C THR A 549 -29.79 4.04 -26.31
N LEU A 550 -28.76 3.75 -27.11
CA LEU A 550 -27.65 4.66 -27.34
C LEU A 550 -28.09 5.92 -28.10
N ALA A 551 -28.98 5.77 -29.09
CA ALA A 551 -29.66 6.88 -29.75
C ALA A 551 -30.47 7.76 -28.77
N GLU A 552 -31.23 7.14 -27.86
CA GLU A 552 -31.95 7.84 -26.80
C GLU A 552 -31.00 8.60 -25.87
N TRP A 553 -29.84 8.02 -25.54
CA TRP A 553 -28.82 8.65 -24.68
C TRP A 553 -28.17 9.87 -25.34
N ILE A 554 -27.86 9.81 -26.63
CA ILE A 554 -27.30 10.95 -27.39
C ILE A 554 -28.30 12.11 -27.41
N ARG A 555 -29.58 11.81 -27.70
CA ARG A 555 -30.68 12.77 -27.66
C ARG A 555 -30.86 13.38 -26.27
N HIS A 556 -30.76 12.56 -25.22
CA HIS A 556 -30.81 13.02 -23.84
C HIS A 556 -29.66 13.98 -23.52
N CYS A 557 -28.42 13.64 -23.88
CA CYS A 557 -27.25 14.49 -23.68
C CYS A 557 -27.41 15.85 -24.36
N LYS A 558 -27.89 15.87 -25.61
CA LYS A 558 -28.19 17.11 -26.34
C LYS A 558 -29.23 17.97 -25.61
N ARG A 559 -30.33 17.37 -25.14
CA ARG A 559 -31.39 18.08 -24.42
C ARG A 559 -30.95 18.57 -23.03
N ALA A 560 -29.99 17.88 -22.41
CA ALA A 560 -29.47 18.20 -21.09
C ALA A 560 -28.28 19.16 -21.10
N GLY A 561 -27.79 19.57 -22.27
CA GLY A 561 -26.59 20.43 -22.40
C GLY A 561 -25.27 19.68 -22.19
N LEU A 562 -25.30 18.35 -22.16
CA LEU A 562 -24.15 17.47 -21.99
C LEU A 562 -23.49 17.17 -23.35
N TYR A 563 -23.08 18.22 -24.06
CA TYR A 563 -22.66 18.14 -25.46
C TYR A 563 -21.38 17.29 -25.66
N GLU A 564 -20.44 17.36 -24.72
CA GLU A 564 -19.21 16.54 -24.75
C GLU A 564 -19.54 15.05 -24.61
N GLN A 565 -20.44 14.71 -23.69
CA GLN A 565 -20.90 13.34 -23.44
C GLN A 565 -21.67 12.80 -24.65
N GLY A 566 -22.57 13.60 -25.23
CA GLY A 566 -23.31 13.23 -26.43
C GLY A 566 -22.40 12.95 -27.63
N LYS A 567 -21.36 13.77 -27.81
CA LYS A 567 -20.32 13.55 -28.83
C LYS A 567 -19.55 12.25 -28.60
N LEU A 568 -19.10 12.01 -27.37
CA LEU A 568 -18.35 10.80 -27.00
C LEU A 568 -19.18 9.53 -27.16
N LEU A 569 -20.47 9.57 -26.85
CA LEU A 569 -21.38 8.43 -27.05
C LEU A 569 -21.52 8.06 -28.54
N PHE A 570 -21.62 9.05 -29.43
CA PHE A 570 -21.67 8.79 -30.87
C PHE A 570 -20.34 8.24 -31.40
N GLU A 571 -19.21 8.84 -31.01
CA GLU A 571 -17.89 8.47 -31.56
C GLU A 571 -17.32 7.16 -30.98
N LYS A 572 -17.62 6.85 -29.71
CA LYS A 572 -16.99 5.74 -28.97
C LYS A 572 -17.98 4.80 -28.30
N GLY A 573 -19.28 5.08 -28.36
CA GLY A 573 -20.32 4.29 -27.69
C GLY A 573 -20.64 2.96 -28.37
N GLY A 574 -20.14 2.72 -29.59
CA GLY A 574 -20.32 1.47 -30.32
C GLY A 574 -21.62 1.38 -31.12
N LEU A 575 -22.20 2.53 -31.51
CA LEU A 575 -23.41 2.61 -32.32
C LEU A 575 -23.21 1.94 -33.69
N ASN A 576 -24.10 1.02 -34.05
CA ASN A 576 -24.14 0.42 -35.38
C ASN A 576 -25.19 1.13 -36.28
N PRO A 577 -24.77 1.84 -37.35
CA PRO A 577 -25.70 2.54 -38.25
C PRO A 577 -26.74 1.62 -38.90
N ASP A 578 -26.37 0.37 -39.19
CA ASP A 578 -27.22 -0.60 -39.88
C ASP A 578 -28.33 -1.18 -38.97
N ALA A 579 -28.25 -0.93 -37.66
CA ALA A 579 -29.20 -1.43 -36.66
C ALA A 579 -30.37 -0.46 -36.39
N LEU A 580 -30.34 0.76 -36.94
CA LEU A 580 -31.36 1.78 -36.78
C LEU A 580 -32.13 2.04 -38.09
N SER A 581 -33.35 2.56 -38.01
CA SER A 581 -34.06 3.02 -39.21
C SER A 581 -33.39 4.27 -39.79
N GLU A 582 -33.49 4.47 -41.11
CA GLU A 582 -32.91 5.66 -41.78
C GLU A 582 -33.36 6.98 -41.13
N GLU A 583 -34.64 7.09 -40.77
CA GLU A 583 -35.20 8.25 -40.06
C GLU A 583 -34.56 8.45 -38.67
N THR A 584 -34.37 7.37 -37.90
CA THR A 584 -33.76 7.45 -36.56
C THR A 584 -32.26 7.79 -36.65
N MET A 585 -31.58 7.29 -37.68
CA MET A 585 -30.16 7.58 -37.89
C MET A 585 -29.95 9.05 -38.27
N VAL A 586 -30.81 9.61 -39.13
CA VAL A 586 -30.79 11.05 -39.47
C VAL A 586 -30.97 11.89 -38.21
N ASP A 587 -31.95 11.55 -37.36
CA ASP A 587 -32.17 12.25 -36.09
C ASP A 587 -30.94 12.21 -35.17
N VAL A 588 -30.27 11.05 -35.07
CA VAL A 588 -29.09 10.88 -34.22
C VAL A 588 -27.90 11.67 -34.76
N GLU A 589 -27.71 11.70 -36.08
CA GLU A 589 -26.70 12.53 -36.73
C GLU A 589 -26.97 14.02 -36.50
N GLU A 590 -28.22 14.47 -36.59
CA GLU A 590 -28.60 15.85 -36.27
C GLU A 590 -28.29 16.20 -34.81
N ASP A 591 -28.66 15.32 -33.86
CA ASP A 591 -28.37 15.52 -32.44
C ASP A 591 -26.86 15.56 -32.17
N TYR A 592 -26.07 14.73 -32.85
CA TYR A 592 -24.60 14.76 -32.81
C TYR A 592 -24.03 16.08 -33.38
N GLN A 593 -24.52 16.53 -34.53
CA GLN A 593 -24.08 17.79 -35.15
C GLN A 593 -24.39 19.01 -34.27
N VAL A 594 -25.51 18.99 -33.57
CA VAL A 594 -25.83 20.03 -32.57
C VAL A 594 -24.81 19.99 -31.42
N CYS A 595 -24.49 18.83 -30.87
CA CYS A 595 -23.48 18.68 -29.82
C CYS A 595 -22.11 19.21 -30.27
N ALA A 596 -21.66 18.83 -31.46
CA ALA A 596 -20.37 19.25 -32.01
C ALA A 596 -20.32 20.78 -32.25
N ARG A 597 -21.40 21.37 -32.76
CA ARG A 597 -21.51 22.81 -33.02
C ARG A 597 -21.47 23.65 -31.75
N MET A 598 -22.15 23.20 -30.68
CA MET A 598 -22.17 23.91 -29.41
C MET A 598 -20.78 23.93 -28.75
N LEU A 599 -20.06 22.79 -28.77
CA LEU A 599 -18.68 22.72 -28.27
C LEU A 599 -17.71 23.62 -29.05
N ALA A 600 -17.88 23.72 -30.38
CA ALA A 600 -17.04 24.59 -31.21
C ALA A 600 -17.28 26.08 -30.92
N ARG A 601 -18.51 26.47 -30.54
CA ARG A 601 -18.84 27.85 -30.15
C ARG A 601 -18.24 28.22 -28.79
N GLU A 602 -18.33 27.34 -27.79
CA GLU A 602 -17.70 27.55 -26.47
C GLU A 602 -16.18 27.73 -26.57
N ALA A 603 -15.51 27.04 -27.49
CA ALA A 603 -14.08 27.20 -27.74
C ALA A 603 -13.70 28.54 -28.42
N SER A 604 -14.67 29.22 -29.05
CA SER A 604 -14.45 30.45 -29.84
C SER A 604 -14.74 31.74 -29.08
N GLU A 605 -15.36 31.69 -27.89
CA GLU A 605 -15.61 32.88 -27.07
C GLU A 605 -14.38 33.27 -26.22
N PRO A 606 -13.95 34.55 -26.23
CA PRO A 606 -12.84 35.00 -25.39
C PRO A 606 -13.26 35.02 -23.92
N LYS A 607 -12.56 34.26 -23.05
CA LYS A 607 -12.74 34.28 -21.59
C LYS A 607 -12.70 35.74 -21.07
N ARG A 608 -13.87 36.30 -20.72
CA ARG A 608 -13.97 37.62 -20.08
C ARG A 608 -13.26 37.56 -18.72
N ARG A 609 -12.19 38.35 -18.57
CA ARG A 609 -11.49 38.59 -17.30
C ARG A 609 -12.50 39.02 -16.22
N GLY A 610 -12.46 38.34 -15.08
CA GLY A 610 -13.24 38.69 -13.90
C GLY A 610 -13.05 40.16 -13.51
N ARG A 611 -14.16 40.81 -13.19
CA ARG A 611 -14.23 42.14 -12.57
C ARG A 611 -13.41 42.09 -11.27
N ARG A 612 -12.36 42.91 -11.18
CA ARG A 612 -11.78 43.30 -9.89
C ARG A 612 -12.86 44.09 -9.14
N THR A 613 -13.33 43.57 -8.03
CA THR A 613 -13.99 44.37 -7.00
C THR A 613 -12.90 45.14 -6.26
N GLU A 614 -12.90 46.47 -6.44
CA GLU A 614 -12.38 47.39 -5.45
C GLU A 614 -13.44 47.50 -4.35
N GLU A 615 -13.13 46.96 -3.17
CA GLU A 615 -13.31 47.54 -1.83
C GLU A 615 -12.77 46.58 -0.76
#